data_AF-A0A239ATU1-F1
#
_entry.id   AF-A0A239ATU1-F1
#
_cell.length_a   1.000
_cell.length_b   1.000
_cell.length_c   1.000
_cell.angle_alpha   90.00
_cell.angle_beta   90.00
_cell.angle_gamma   90.00
#
_symmetry.space_group_name_H-M   'P 1'
#
loop_
_entity.id
_entity.type
_entity.pdbx_description
1 polymer ?
#
loop_
_entity_poly.entity_id
_entity_poly.type
_entity_poly.pdbx_seq_one_letter_code
_entity_poly.pdbx_strand_id
1 'polypeptide(L)'
;MANSGYPDTHPDCESFMPQSDTARATQSLQVYRADMLRVVNGANMGDAIGFADELVHDDVYRLSPLAVLKPLGVVTGATPPFRVAQGSVLGAAGSDLHLDCCLTFMSGDGQTTEALVLVEVDADGNAAEVYLLPLAPMTSRADYVLVGVDVEAALPRYAQVACVSFTAGTMITLADGAQRAVEELSVGDRILTRDDGPQPIRWLGHQTVRAVGAFAPICIREGVLNNTRDLLVSPDHRLFIYQRRDHLGAGRSELLVRARHLVNGDTVARRKGGFVDYYQMLFDTHQIIYAEGIAAESMLVDTRTRAALPKDLELSDLLPGHRRSDPRALEVEEHLLARPDAADVLRKSSGG
;
A
#
# COMPACT_ATOMS: atom_id res chain seq x y z
N MET A 1 -21.28 74.56 19.40
CA MET A 1 -20.02 74.21 18.72
C MET A 1 -19.97 72.71 18.61
N ALA A 2 -19.78 72.20 17.39
CA ALA A 2 -19.81 70.78 17.03
C ALA A 2 -18.64 69.99 17.66
N ASN A 3 -18.86 68.73 18.03
CA ASN A 3 -18.28 67.61 17.27
C ASN A 3 -18.88 66.26 17.70
N SER A 4 -19.20 65.44 16.70
CA SER A 4 -19.67 64.05 16.83
C SER A 4 -18.50 63.10 17.09
N GLY A 5 -18.62 62.21 18.08
CA GLY A 5 -17.73 61.07 18.28
C GLY A 5 -18.51 59.78 18.03
N TYR A 6 -18.09 59.03 17.01
CA TYR A 6 -18.56 57.67 16.68
C TYR A 6 -18.12 56.66 17.75
N PRO A 7 -18.87 55.56 17.99
CA PRO A 7 -18.42 54.46 18.83
C PRO A 7 -17.54 53.47 18.04
N ASP A 8 -16.36 53.16 18.58
CA ASP A 8 -15.46 52.10 18.09
C ASP A 8 -16.02 50.73 18.46
N THR A 9 -16.57 50.04 17.46
CA THR A 9 -16.75 48.59 17.46
C THR A 9 -15.67 47.97 16.58
N HIS A 10 -14.64 47.39 17.18
CA HIS A 10 -13.75 46.44 16.52
C HIS A 10 -14.31 45.03 16.72
N PRO A 11 -14.78 44.34 15.67
CA PRO A 11 -14.92 42.89 15.70
C PRO A 11 -13.61 42.24 15.29
N ASP A 12 -13.28 41.16 16.00
CA ASP A 12 -12.11 40.32 15.86
C ASP A 12 -11.90 39.86 14.41
N CYS A 13 -10.83 40.33 13.79
CA CYS A 13 -10.30 39.76 12.56
C CYS A 13 -9.36 38.61 12.95
N GLU A 14 -9.93 37.48 13.35
CA GLU A 14 -9.25 36.19 13.25
C GLU A 14 -9.08 35.90 11.76
N SER A 15 -7.94 36.33 11.22
CA SER A 15 -7.47 35.95 9.90
C SER A 15 -7.34 34.43 9.87
N PHE A 16 -8.29 33.80 9.17
CA PHE A 16 -8.31 32.41 8.78
C PHE A 16 -7.02 32.12 7.97
N MET A 17 -5.94 31.75 8.67
CA MET A 17 -4.75 31.25 8.01
C MET A 17 -5.14 29.91 7.36
N PRO A 18 -4.91 29.71 6.05
CA PRO A 18 -5.15 28.42 5.44
C PRO A 18 -4.24 27.42 6.15
N GLN A 19 -4.86 26.44 6.79
CA GLN A 19 -4.16 25.25 7.29
C GLN A 19 -3.38 24.69 6.11
N SER A 20 -2.05 24.72 6.23
CA SER A 20 -1.13 24.15 5.26
C SER A 20 -1.55 22.71 4.97
N ASP A 21 -2.06 22.51 3.75
CA ASP A 21 -2.50 21.23 3.22
C ASP A 21 -1.36 20.23 3.42
N THR A 22 -1.58 19.28 4.33
CA THR A 22 -0.62 18.19 4.58
C THR A 22 -0.46 17.48 3.25
N ALA A 23 0.73 17.58 2.64
CA ALA A 23 1.01 17.16 1.27
C ALA A 23 0.31 15.84 0.94
N ARG A 24 -0.84 15.92 0.25
CA ARG A 24 -1.66 14.74 0.00
C ARG A 24 -0.86 13.81 -0.89
N ALA A 25 -0.67 12.59 -0.40
CA ALA A 25 0.11 11.57 -1.08
C ALA A 25 -0.48 11.28 -2.45
N THR A 26 0.28 11.58 -3.50
CA THR A 26 -0.04 11.14 -4.85
C THR A 26 0.58 9.77 -5.07
N GLN A 27 -0.20 8.82 -5.60
CA GLN A 27 0.27 7.50 -5.96
C GLN A 27 -0.19 7.12 -7.37
N SER A 28 0.46 6.13 -7.97
CA SER A 28 0.08 5.60 -9.27
C SER A 28 -0.47 4.18 -9.13
N LEU A 29 -1.76 4.00 -9.42
CA LEU A 29 -2.42 2.70 -9.47
C LEU A 29 -2.37 2.16 -10.90
N GLN A 30 -2.06 0.88 -11.07
CA GLN A 30 -2.08 0.24 -12.39
C GLN A 30 -3.47 -0.35 -12.62
N VAL A 31 -4.26 0.26 -13.50
CA VAL A 31 -5.66 -0.12 -13.72
C VAL A 31 -5.96 -0.44 -15.18
N TYR A 32 -6.99 -1.24 -15.40
CA TYR A 32 -7.68 -1.32 -16.68
C TYR A 32 -8.86 -0.33 -16.70
N ARG A 33 -9.23 0.18 -17.87
CA ARG A 33 -10.58 0.73 -18.07
C ARG A 33 -11.59 -0.41 -18.08
N ALA A 34 -12.79 -0.14 -17.60
CA ALA A 34 -13.84 -1.14 -17.48
C ALA A 34 -14.14 -1.86 -18.80
N ASP A 35 -14.13 -1.13 -19.92
CA ASP A 35 -14.39 -1.65 -21.26
C ASP A 35 -13.42 -2.74 -21.75
N MET A 36 -12.28 -2.90 -21.06
CA MET A 36 -11.29 -3.95 -21.33
C MET A 36 -11.65 -5.31 -20.72
N LEU A 37 -12.57 -5.38 -19.76
CA LEU A 37 -13.04 -6.64 -19.16
C LEU A 37 -14.55 -6.74 -19.37
N ARG A 38 -14.98 -7.70 -20.19
CA ARG A 38 -16.40 -7.83 -20.59
C ARG A 38 -16.95 -9.22 -20.33
N VAL A 39 -18.25 -9.29 -20.09
CA VAL A 39 -18.98 -10.55 -19.97
C VAL A 39 -19.01 -11.24 -21.34
N VAL A 40 -18.49 -12.47 -21.40
CA VAL A 40 -18.51 -13.34 -22.58
C VAL A 40 -19.48 -14.50 -22.44
N ASN A 41 -20.03 -14.70 -21.24
CA ASN A 41 -21.11 -15.64 -20.96
C ASN A 41 -21.83 -15.21 -19.66
N GLY A 42 -23.16 -15.25 -19.63
CA GLY A 42 -23.93 -14.87 -18.45
C GLY A 42 -25.11 -13.96 -18.74
N ALA A 43 -25.70 -13.38 -17.70
CA ALA A 43 -26.87 -12.52 -17.75
C ALA A 43 -26.57 -11.18 -18.45
N ASN A 44 -25.40 -10.60 -18.19
CA ASN A 44 -25.00 -9.30 -18.72
C ASN A 44 -24.09 -9.43 -19.96
N MET A 45 -24.38 -10.41 -20.83
CA MET A 45 -23.56 -10.72 -22.02
C MET A 45 -23.19 -9.46 -22.83
N GLY A 46 -21.89 -9.21 -22.98
CA GLY A 46 -21.32 -8.08 -23.73
C GLY A 46 -21.03 -6.83 -22.89
N ASP A 47 -21.60 -6.75 -21.69
CA ASP A 47 -21.41 -5.60 -20.80
C ASP A 47 -19.99 -5.57 -20.24
N ALA A 48 -19.52 -4.36 -19.97
CA ALA A 48 -18.25 -4.13 -19.29
C ALA A 48 -18.42 -4.34 -17.78
N ILE A 49 -17.31 -4.52 -17.07
CA ILE A 49 -17.36 -4.45 -15.61
C ILE A 49 -17.89 -3.08 -15.16
N GLY A 50 -18.84 -3.06 -14.22
CA GLY A 50 -19.57 -1.87 -13.80
C GLY A 50 -19.66 -1.73 -12.28
N PHE A 51 -20.73 -1.10 -11.82
CA PHE A 51 -21.03 -0.87 -10.40
C PHE A 51 -21.49 -2.13 -9.70
N ALA A 52 -21.24 -2.21 -8.38
CA ALA A 52 -21.58 -3.36 -7.57
C ALA A 52 -23.04 -3.86 -7.71
N ASP A 53 -24.00 -2.95 -7.89
CA ASP A 53 -25.43 -3.26 -8.01
C ASP A 53 -25.86 -3.75 -9.41
N GLU A 54 -25.01 -3.55 -10.42
CA GLU A 54 -25.23 -4.05 -11.78
C GLU A 54 -24.56 -5.42 -12.04
N LEU A 55 -23.64 -5.82 -11.16
CA LEU A 55 -22.86 -7.04 -11.32
C LEU A 55 -23.68 -8.29 -10.95
N VAL A 56 -23.63 -9.30 -11.81
CA VAL A 56 -24.34 -10.57 -11.61
C VAL A 56 -23.35 -11.70 -11.35
N HIS A 57 -23.57 -12.43 -10.26
CA HIS A 57 -22.81 -13.65 -9.95
C HIS A 57 -22.91 -14.67 -11.08
N ASP A 58 -21.86 -15.49 -11.25
CA ASP A 58 -21.71 -16.48 -12.31
C ASP A 58 -21.53 -15.92 -13.73
N ASP A 59 -21.58 -14.59 -13.93
CA ASP A 59 -21.12 -13.98 -15.17
C ASP A 59 -19.63 -14.28 -15.40
N VAL A 60 -19.33 -14.68 -16.62
CA VAL A 60 -17.98 -15.02 -17.06
C VAL A 60 -17.39 -13.85 -17.82
N TYR A 61 -16.36 -13.24 -17.26
CA TYR A 61 -15.64 -12.13 -17.86
C TYR A 61 -14.40 -12.62 -18.60
N ARG A 62 -14.04 -11.93 -19.69
CA ARG A 62 -12.77 -12.12 -20.39
C ARG A 62 -12.09 -10.79 -20.63
N LEU A 63 -10.80 -10.75 -20.32
CA LEU A 63 -9.96 -9.58 -20.56
C LEU A 63 -9.67 -9.47 -22.06
N SER A 64 -9.81 -8.28 -22.63
CA SER A 64 -9.50 -7.99 -24.02
C SER A 64 -8.04 -8.32 -24.34
N PRO A 65 -7.72 -8.90 -25.51
CA PRO A 65 -6.34 -9.06 -25.97
C PRO A 65 -5.56 -7.74 -26.12
N LEU A 66 -6.28 -6.61 -26.22
CA LEU A 66 -5.71 -5.27 -26.31
C LEU A 66 -5.61 -4.58 -24.94
N ALA A 67 -6.02 -5.26 -23.86
CA ALA A 67 -5.98 -4.68 -22.52
C ALA A 67 -4.54 -4.39 -22.09
N VAL A 68 -4.30 -3.17 -21.66
CA VAL A 68 -3.02 -2.72 -21.12
C VAL A 68 -3.28 -1.99 -19.82
N LEU A 69 -2.54 -2.35 -18.77
CA LEU A 69 -2.54 -1.61 -17.52
C LEU A 69 -2.02 -0.20 -17.76
N LYS A 70 -2.75 0.79 -17.28
CA LYS A 70 -2.38 2.19 -17.39
C LYS A 70 -2.29 2.80 -15.99
N PRO A 71 -1.33 3.72 -15.76
CA PRO A 71 -1.21 4.42 -14.51
C PRO A 71 -2.38 5.40 -14.31
N LEU A 72 -3.09 5.26 -13.19
CA LEU A 72 -4.05 6.23 -12.66
C LEU A 72 -3.43 6.89 -11.44
N GLY A 73 -3.17 8.19 -11.54
CA GLY A 73 -2.69 9.02 -10.45
C GLY A 73 -3.82 9.27 -9.45
N VAL A 74 -3.62 8.94 -8.18
CA VAL A 74 -4.62 9.09 -7.12
C VAL A 74 -4.05 9.86 -5.94
N VAL A 75 -4.79 10.87 -5.49
CA VAL A 75 -4.56 11.63 -4.27
C VAL A 75 -5.47 11.04 -3.19
N THR A 76 -4.88 10.38 -2.20
CA THR A 76 -5.67 9.70 -1.15
C THR A 76 -5.96 10.60 0.03
N GLY A 77 -7.25 10.70 0.37
CA GLY A 77 -7.74 11.20 1.64
C GLY A 77 -7.83 10.08 2.69
N ALA A 78 -8.08 10.47 3.94
CA ALA A 78 -8.29 9.53 5.04
C ALA A 78 -9.57 8.67 4.89
N THR A 79 -10.54 9.19 4.15
CA THR A 79 -11.77 8.51 3.73
C THR A 79 -12.02 8.84 2.26
N PRO A 80 -12.71 7.97 1.51
CA PRO A 80 -13.20 8.31 0.19
C PRO A 80 -14.23 9.47 0.25
N PRO A 81 -14.46 10.18 -0.87
CA PRO A 81 -13.81 9.95 -2.16
C PRO A 81 -12.32 10.34 -2.15
N PHE A 82 -11.52 9.54 -2.86
CA PHE A 82 -10.19 9.96 -3.27
C PHE A 82 -10.31 10.94 -4.43
N ARG A 83 -9.19 11.45 -4.94
CA ARG A 83 -9.21 12.30 -6.13
C ARG A 83 -8.22 11.86 -7.18
N VAL A 84 -8.58 12.05 -8.44
CA VAL A 84 -7.63 11.89 -9.55
C VAL A 84 -6.56 12.98 -9.44
N ALA A 85 -5.29 12.57 -9.50
CA ALA A 85 -4.16 13.46 -9.34
C ALA A 85 -3.93 14.34 -10.57
N GLN A 86 -3.35 15.52 -10.34
CA GLN A 86 -2.84 16.36 -11.42
C GLN A 86 -1.77 15.61 -12.21
N GLY A 87 -1.85 15.64 -13.54
CA GLY A 87 -0.93 14.94 -14.43
C GLY A 87 -1.14 13.41 -14.52
N SER A 88 -2.24 12.88 -13.99
CA SER A 88 -2.62 11.48 -14.20
C SER A 88 -2.80 11.17 -15.70
N VAL A 89 -2.40 9.96 -16.12
CA VAL A 89 -2.57 9.50 -17.51
C VAL A 89 -4.01 9.12 -17.81
N LEU A 90 -4.76 8.70 -16.78
CA LEU A 90 -6.18 8.39 -16.84
C LEU A 90 -6.98 9.30 -15.92
N GLY A 91 -8.24 9.51 -16.27
CA GLY A 91 -9.19 10.34 -15.54
C GLY A 91 -8.94 11.83 -15.64
N ALA A 92 -9.95 12.61 -15.26
CA ALA A 92 -9.88 14.06 -15.21
C ALA A 92 -9.34 14.50 -13.84
N ALA A 93 -8.29 15.33 -13.86
CA ALA A 93 -7.63 15.76 -12.63
C ALA A 93 -8.60 16.51 -11.70
N GLY A 94 -8.62 16.12 -10.44
CA GLY A 94 -9.50 16.69 -9.42
C GLY A 94 -10.87 16.03 -9.31
N SER A 95 -11.27 15.16 -10.25
CA SER A 95 -12.49 14.35 -10.14
C SER A 95 -12.46 13.48 -8.89
N ASP A 96 -13.62 13.27 -8.30
CA ASP A 96 -13.77 12.37 -7.16
C ASP A 96 -13.67 10.92 -7.66
N LEU A 97 -12.99 10.08 -6.87
CA LEU A 97 -12.72 8.69 -7.19
C LEU A 97 -13.16 7.81 -6.02
N HIS A 98 -14.19 7.01 -6.24
CA HIS A 98 -14.79 6.13 -5.26
C HIS A 98 -14.24 4.72 -5.40
N LEU A 99 -13.98 4.05 -4.27
CA LEU A 99 -13.82 2.61 -4.22
C LEU A 99 -15.22 2.02 -4.08
N ASP A 100 -15.70 1.36 -5.13
CA ASP A 100 -17.07 0.87 -5.22
C ASP A 100 -17.21 -0.50 -4.56
N CYS A 101 -16.45 -1.50 -5.05
CA CYS A 101 -16.47 -2.85 -4.50
C CYS A 101 -15.15 -3.59 -4.69
N CYS A 102 -14.98 -4.66 -3.90
CA CYS A 102 -13.99 -5.70 -4.10
C CYS A 102 -14.65 -6.89 -4.80
N LEU A 103 -14.12 -7.26 -5.96
CA LEU A 103 -14.54 -8.39 -6.74
C LEU A 103 -13.67 -9.60 -6.47
N THR A 104 -14.29 -10.77 -6.44
CA THR A 104 -13.57 -12.05 -6.47
C THR A 104 -13.94 -12.79 -7.74
N PHE A 105 -12.93 -13.07 -8.56
CA PHE A 105 -13.05 -13.90 -9.75
C PHE A 105 -12.45 -15.28 -9.50
N MET A 106 -13.00 -16.30 -10.14
CA MET A 106 -12.43 -17.63 -10.21
C MET A 106 -12.11 -17.99 -11.68
N SER A 107 -10.87 -18.36 -11.96
CA SER A 107 -10.47 -18.88 -13.26
C SER A 107 -10.75 -20.38 -13.40
N GLY A 108 -10.75 -20.89 -14.63
CA GLY A 108 -11.06 -22.30 -14.92
C GLY A 108 -10.12 -23.34 -14.30
N ASP A 109 -8.97 -22.92 -13.76
CA ASP A 109 -8.04 -23.73 -12.98
C ASP A 109 -8.34 -23.70 -11.46
N GLY A 110 -9.46 -23.10 -11.06
CA GLY A 110 -9.90 -22.97 -9.67
C GLY A 110 -9.12 -21.92 -8.86
N GLN A 111 -8.25 -21.13 -9.49
CA GLN A 111 -7.55 -20.05 -8.80
C GLN A 111 -8.48 -18.83 -8.64
N THR A 112 -8.46 -18.22 -7.46
CA THR A 112 -9.16 -16.96 -7.23
C THR A 112 -8.24 -15.76 -7.43
N THR A 113 -8.79 -14.69 -8.00
CA THR A 113 -8.13 -13.38 -8.16
C THR A 113 -9.08 -12.29 -7.73
N GLU A 114 -8.59 -11.36 -6.93
CA GLU A 114 -9.36 -10.20 -6.49
C GLU A 114 -9.04 -8.97 -7.34
N ALA A 115 -10.01 -8.07 -7.46
CA ALA A 115 -9.85 -6.77 -8.09
C ALA A 115 -10.72 -5.73 -7.38
N LEU A 116 -10.31 -4.46 -7.43
CA LEU A 116 -11.11 -3.34 -6.91
C LEU A 116 -11.72 -2.58 -8.07
N VAL A 117 -13.00 -2.23 -7.94
CA VAL A 117 -13.68 -1.31 -8.86
C VAL A 117 -13.51 0.11 -8.34
N LEU A 118 -13.02 1.00 -9.20
CA LEU A 118 -12.93 2.42 -8.93
C LEU A 118 -13.84 3.19 -9.87
N VAL A 119 -14.66 4.08 -9.33
CA VAL A 119 -15.61 4.90 -10.09
C VAL A 119 -15.16 6.34 -10.02
N GLU A 120 -14.84 6.93 -11.17
CA GLU A 120 -14.64 8.36 -11.30
C GLU A 120 -15.98 9.07 -11.45
N VAL A 121 -16.17 10.12 -10.66
CA VAL A 121 -17.38 10.93 -10.63
C VAL A 121 -17.03 12.36 -11.04
N ASP A 122 -17.77 12.89 -12.02
CA ASP A 122 -17.60 14.26 -12.51
C ASP A 122 -18.19 15.31 -11.56
N ALA A 123 -18.05 16.59 -11.92
CA ALA A 123 -18.55 17.71 -11.12
C ALA A 123 -20.08 17.75 -11.00
N ASP A 124 -20.80 17.09 -11.90
CA ASP A 124 -22.26 17.00 -11.90
C ASP A 124 -22.76 15.79 -11.07
N GLY A 125 -21.84 14.99 -10.52
CA GLY A 125 -22.16 13.82 -9.71
C GLY A 125 -22.44 12.57 -10.54
N ASN A 126 -22.15 12.58 -11.85
CA ASN A 126 -22.33 11.42 -12.71
C ASN A 126 -21.06 10.59 -12.77
N ALA A 127 -21.21 9.27 -12.91
CA ALA A 127 -20.08 8.41 -13.17
C ALA A 127 -19.50 8.71 -14.56
N ALA A 128 -18.28 9.21 -14.58
CA ALA A 128 -17.56 9.58 -15.80
C ALA A 128 -16.83 8.38 -16.41
N GLU A 129 -16.22 7.54 -15.56
CA GLU A 129 -15.45 6.37 -15.99
C GLU A 129 -15.36 5.32 -14.88
N VAL A 130 -15.25 4.05 -15.28
CA VAL A 130 -15.03 2.93 -14.35
C VAL A 130 -13.68 2.28 -14.64
N TYR A 131 -12.92 2.03 -13.58
CA TYR A 131 -11.62 1.39 -13.64
C TYR A 131 -11.60 0.11 -12.83
N LEU A 132 -10.81 -0.86 -13.28
CA LEU A 132 -10.54 -2.10 -12.57
C LEU A 132 -9.08 -2.13 -12.13
N LEU A 133 -8.83 -2.17 -10.83
CA LEU A 133 -7.52 -2.40 -10.25
C LEU A 133 -7.34 -3.88 -9.92
N PRO A 134 -6.62 -4.67 -10.73
CA PRO A 134 -6.38 -6.06 -10.42
C PRO A 134 -5.38 -6.21 -9.26
N LEU A 135 -5.70 -7.06 -8.28
CA LEU A 135 -4.77 -7.39 -7.19
C LEU A 135 -3.88 -8.59 -7.53
N ALA A 136 -4.21 -9.33 -8.61
CA ALA A 136 -3.33 -10.32 -9.23
C ALA A 136 -3.32 -10.23 -10.76
N PRO A 137 -2.25 -10.71 -11.44
CA PRO A 137 -2.16 -10.64 -12.88
C PRO A 137 -3.34 -11.32 -13.56
N MET A 138 -4.02 -10.59 -14.45
CA MET A 138 -5.07 -11.12 -15.31
C MET A 138 -4.56 -11.29 -16.74
N THR A 139 -5.06 -12.28 -17.47
CA THR A 139 -4.64 -12.59 -18.84
C THR A 139 -5.85 -12.68 -19.76
N SER A 140 -5.69 -12.30 -21.02
CA SER A 140 -6.75 -12.38 -22.04
C SER A 140 -7.09 -13.80 -22.51
N ARG A 141 -6.35 -14.81 -22.05
CA ARG A 141 -6.56 -16.22 -22.41
C ARG A 141 -7.37 -16.99 -21.37
N ALA A 142 -7.67 -16.36 -20.23
CA ALA A 142 -8.43 -16.95 -19.15
C ALA A 142 -9.84 -16.37 -19.09
N ASP A 143 -10.77 -17.22 -18.67
CA ASP A 143 -12.13 -16.84 -18.32
C ASP A 143 -12.20 -16.65 -16.81
N TYR A 144 -12.92 -15.62 -16.38
CA TYR A 144 -13.02 -15.17 -15.00
C TYR A 144 -14.49 -15.18 -14.57
N VAL A 145 -14.91 -16.21 -13.84
CA VAL A 145 -16.26 -16.29 -13.28
C VAL A 145 -16.34 -15.36 -12.08
N LEU A 146 -17.31 -14.44 -12.06
CA LEU A 146 -17.55 -13.57 -10.91
C LEU A 146 -18.25 -14.38 -9.81
N VAL A 147 -17.56 -14.56 -8.68
CA VAL A 147 -18.04 -15.38 -7.56
C VAL A 147 -18.31 -14.57 -6.29
N GLY A 148 -17.89 -13.30 -6.25
CA GLY A 148 -18.16 -12.42 -5.12
C GLY A 148 -18.05 -10.94 -5.46
N VAL A 149 -18.94 -10.15 -4.87
CA VAL A 149 -18.97 -8.69 -4.90
C VAL A 149 -19.14 -8.22 -3.47
N ASP A 150 -18.18 -7.45 -2.96
CA ASP A 150 -18.20 -6.95 -1.58
C ASP A 150 -17.88 -5.45 -1.54
N VAL A 151 -18.90 -4.63 -1.25
CA VAL A 151 -18.77 -3.18 -1.15
C VAL A 151 -18.03 -2.74 0.12
N GLU A 152 -18.16 -3.49 1.21
CA GLU A 152 -17.56 -3.13 2.50
C GLU A 152 -16.08 -3.48 2.55
N ALA A 153 -15.66 -4.50 1.79
CA ALA A 153 -14.27 -4.93 1.72
C ALA A 153 -13.39 -4.05 0.82
N ALA A 154 -13.95 -3.18 -0.02
CA ALA A 154 -13.17 -2.41 -1.01
C ALA A 154 -12.07 -1.54 -0.37
N LEU A 155 -12.46 -0.71 0.60
CA LEU A 155 -11.53 0.19 1.28
C LEU A 155 -10.54 -0.55 2.21
N PRO A 156 -10.97 -1.51 3.05
CA PRO A 156 -10.04 -2.34 3.82
C PRO A 156 -9.03 -3.08 2.94
N ARG A 157 -9.49 -3.68 1.83
CA ARG A 157 -8.62 -4.42 0.91
C ARG A 157 -7.60 -3.52 0.23
N TYR A 158 -8.04 -2.33 -0.20
CA TYR A 158 -7.15 -1.30 -0.72
C TYR A 158 -6.07 -0.91 0.29
N ALA A 159 -6.46 -0.70 1.55
CA ALA A 159 -5.54 -0.36 2.63
C ALA A 159 -4.56 -1.49 2.95
N GLN A 160 -5.02 -2.74 2.93
CA GLN A 160 -4.19 -3.93 3.18
C GLN A 160 -3.06 -4.07 2.16
N VAL A 161 -3.32 -3.81 0.87
CA VAL A 161 -2.28 -3.83 -0.17
C VAL A 161 -1.18 -2.80 0.10
N ALA A 162 -1.54 -1.66 0.71
CA ALA A 162 -0.59 -0.61 1.07
C ALA A 162 0.16 -0.88 2.39
N CYS A 163 -0.22 -1.90 3.16
CA CYS A 163 0.42 -2.22 4.43
C CYS A 163 1.75 -2.96 4.22
N VAL A 164 2.76 -2.56 4.98
CA VAL A 164 3.98 -3.35 5.13
C VAL A 164 3.71 -4.52 6.04
N SER A 165 4.21 -5.70 5.70
CA SER A 165 3.93 -6.93 6.45
C SER A 165 5.12 -7.88 6.43
N PHE A 166 5.30 -8.58 7.54
CA PHE A 166 6.19 -9.73 7.68
C PHE A 166 5.39 -11.02 7.48
N THR A 167 6.02 -12.11 7.06
CA THR A 167 5.33 -13.40 6.98
C THR A 167 5.53 -14.22 8.26
N ALA A 168 4.63 -15.18 8.53
CA ALA A 168 4.87 -16.21 9.55
C ALA A 168 6.27 -16.82 9.45
N GLY A 169 6.87 -17.12 10.60
CA GLY A 169 8.23 -17.62 10.76
C GLY A 169 9.31 -16.55 10.73
N THR A 170 8.98 -15.29 10.43
CA THR A 170 9.96 -14.18 10.46
C THR A 170 10.37 -13.90 11.90
N MET A 171 11.67 -14.01 12.17
CA MET A 171 12.25 -13.75 13.48
C MET A 171 12.43 -12.25 13.72
N ILE A 172 11.75 -11.72 14.72
CA ILE A 172 11.82 -10.32 15.15
C ILE A 172 12.69 -10.21 16.40
N THR A 173 13.52 -9.17 16.49
CA THR A 173 14.43 -8.95 17.62
C THR A 173 13.74 -8.18 18.75
N LEU A 174 13.70 -8.78 19.94
CA LEU A 174 13.12 -8.21 21.16
C LEU A 174 14.12 -7.30 21.89
N ALA A 175 13.61 -6.58 22.90
CA ALA A 175 14.37 -5.63 23.73
C ALA A 175 15.66 -6.19 24.36
N ASP A 176 15.66 -7.48 24.70
CA ASP A 176 16.79 -8.18 25.33
C ASP A 176 17.75 -8.81 24.31
N GLY A 177 17.49 -8.63 23.01
CA GLY A 177 18.24 -9.22 21.91
C GLY A 177 17.83 -10.65 21.57
N ALA A 178 16.89 -11.25 22.30
CA ALA A 178 16.29 -12.52 21.88
C ALA A 178 15.50 -12.33 20.59
N GLN A 179 15.36 -13.40 19.80
CA GLN A 179 14.56 -13.39 18.59
C GLN A 179 13.34 -14.29 18.78
N ARG A 180 12.17 -13.83 18.35
CA ARG A 180 10.92 -14.61 18.37
C ARG A 180 10.21 -14.51 17.03
N ALA A 181 9.55 -15.58 16.61
CA ALA A 181 8.74 -15.55 15.39
C ALA A 181 7.59 -14.55 15.54
N VAL A 182 7.25 -13.84 14.46
CA VAL A 182 6.25 -12.76 14.48
C VAL A 182 4.88 -13.23 14.95
N GLU A 183 4.49 -14.46 14.64
CA GLU A 183 3.23 -15.09 15.04
C GLU A 183 3.14 -15.44 16.54
N GLU A 184 4.27 -15.45 17.24
CA GLU A 184 4.35 -15.72 18.68
C GLU A 184 4.43 -14.42 19.52
N LEU A 185 4.43 -13.25 18.87
CA LEU A 185 4.41 -11.96 19.52
C LEU A 185 3.01 -11.58 19.98
N SER A 186 2.93 -10.73 21.00
CA SER A 186 1.68 -10.20 21.52
C SER A 186 1.75 -8.68 21.72
N VAL A 187 0.58 -8.03 21.71
CA VAL A 187 0.47 -6.62 22.09
C VAL A 187 1.10 -6.41 23.47
N GLY A 188 1.96 -5.39 23.59
CA GLY A 188 2.76 -5.10 24.78
C GLY A 188 4.17 -5.68 24.77
N ASP A 189 4.49 -6.67 23.92
CA ASP A 189 5.87 -7.15 23.77
C ASP A 189 6.77 -6.00 23.30
N ARG A 190 7.97 -5.90 23.89
CA ARG A 190 8.93 -4.82 23.60
C ARG A 190 9.91 -5.24 22.52
N ILE A 191 9.86 -4.56 21.39
CA ILE A 191 10.65 -4.82 20.20
C ILE A 191 11.82 -3.85 20.14
N LEU A 192 13.00 -4.36 19.81
CA LEU A 192 14.17 -3.51 19.61
C LEU A 192 13.94 -2.63 18.37
N THR A 193 13.99 -1.32 18.55
CA THR A 193 13.92 -0.35 17.47
C THR A 193 15.26 0.37 17.30
N ARG A 194 15.46 0.98 16.13
CA ARG A 194 16.70 1.68 15.79
C ARG A 194 16.90 2.95 16.61
N ASP A 195 15.87 3.80 16.70
CA ASP A 195 16.03 5.20 17.11
C ASP A 195 15.48 5.49 18.52
N ASP A 196 14.41 4.81 18.93
CA ASP A 196 13.66 5.13 20.17
C ASP A 196 13.88 4.12 21.30
N GLY A 197 14.89 3.24 21.18
CA GLY A 197 15.07 2.11 22.09
C GLY A 197 13.89 1.12 22.01
N PRO A 198 13.77 0.16 22.94
CA PRO A 198 12.75 -0.87 22.80
C PRO A 198 11.32 -0.33 22.97
N GLN A 199 10.44 -0.54 21.99
CA GLN A 199 9.06 -0.02 21.98
C GLN A 199 8.02 -1.14 22.10
N PRO A 200 6.90 -0.94 22.82
CA PRO A 200 5.84 -1.93 22.94
C PRO A 200 4.96 -1.98 21.68
N ILE A 201 4.62 -3.18 21.22
CA ILE A 201 3.61 -3.36 20.17
C ILE A 201 2.26 -2.83 20.67
N ARG A 202 1.62 -1.96 19.89
CA ARG A 202 0.27 -1.44 20.15
C ARG A 202 -0.81 -2.24 19.47
N TRP A 203 -0.52 -2.75 18.29
CA TRP A 203 -1.40 -3.63 17.56
C TRP A 203 -0.60 -4.59 16.68
N LEU A 204 -1.06 -5.83 16.61
CA LEU A 204 -0.52 -6.87 15.75
C LEU A 204 -1.64 -7.35 14.84
N GLY A 205 -1.61 -6.90 13.59
CA GLY A 205 -2.51 -7.36 12.54
C GLY A 205 -2.10 -8.74 12.03
N HIS A 206 -3.08 -9.55 11.65
CA HIS A 206 -2.86 -10.85 11.01
C HIS A 206 -3.86 -11.04 9.89
N GLN A 207 -3.38 -11.49 8.73
CA GLN A 207 -4.21 -11.85 7.59
C GLN A 207 -3.60 -13.00 6.79
N THR A 208 -4.44 -13.94 6.36
CA THR A 208 -4.05 -15.00 5.43
C THR A 208 -4.55 -14.65 4.03
N VAL A 209 -3.64 -14.57 3.06
CA VAL A 209 -3.97 -14.21 1.67
C VAL A 209 -3.32 -15.18 0.70
N ARG A 210 -3.86 -15.30 -0.52
CA ARG A 210 -3.17 -16.06 -1.58
C ARG A 210 -1.90 -15.31 -1.99
N ALA A 211 -0.79 -16.02 -2.11
CA ALA A 211 0.48 -15.45 -2.54
C ALA A 211 0.51 -15.21 -4.07
N VAL A 212 -0.31 -14.28 -4.54
CA VAL A 212 -0.45 -13.92 -5.95
C VAL A 212 -0.41 -12.40 -6.11
N GLY A 213 0.15 -11.93 -7.22
CA GLY A 213 0.17 -10.50 -7.54
C GLY A 213 0.71 -9.61 -6.44
N ALA A 214 -0.11 -8.65 -6.01
CA ALA A 214 0.19 -7.67 -4.97
C ALA A 214 0.47 -8.30 -3.60
N PHE A 215 -0.05 -9.52 -3.35
CA PHE A 215 0.09 -10.26 -2.10
C PHE A 215 1.16 -11.35 -2.15
N ALA A 216 1.85 -11.54 -3.28
CA ALA A 216 2.95 -12.50 -3.36
C ALA A 216 4.21 -11.93 -2.68
N PRO A 217 4.74 -12.54 -1.61
CA PRO A 217 5.87 -12.00 -0.86
C PRO A 217 7.15 -11.93 -1.69
N ILE A 218 8.01 -10.98 -1.34
CA ILE A 218 9.38 -10.93 -1.82
C ILE A 218 10.26 -11.68 -0.83
N CYS A 219 10.96 -12.68 -1.32
CA CYS A 219 11.96 -13.43 -0.57
C CYS A 219 13.33 -12.85 -0.87
N ILE A 220 14.02 -12.45 0.18
CA ILE A 220 15.42 -12.04 0.17
C ILE A 220 16.19 -13.18 0.81
N ARG A 221 16.99 -13.89 0.02
CA ARG A 221 17.71 -15.06 0.52
C ARG A 221 18.69 -14.68 1.62
N GLU A 222 18.98 -15.62 2.50
CA GLU A 222 20.03 -15.51 3.52
C GLU A 222 21.32 -14.87 2.97
N GLY A 223 21.90 -13.95 3.74
CA GLY A 223 23.17 -13.28 3.42
C GLY A 223 23.11 -12.20 2.33
N VAL A 224 22.01 -12.04 1.60
CA VAL A 224 21.90 -11.06 0.49
C VAL A 224 22.00 -9.62 0.98
N LEU A 225 21.39 -9.32 2.13
CA LEU A 225 21.52 -8.02 2.81
C LEU A 225 22.07 -8.20 4.23
N ASN A 226 22.97 -9.18 4.40
CA ASN A 226 23.53 -9.60 5.70
C ASN A 226 22.48 -10.14 6.69
N ASN A 227 21.31 -10.56 6.20
CA ASN A 227 20.32 -11.30 6.97
C ASN A 227 20.82 -12.68 7.38
N THR A 228 20.34 -13.14 8.53
CA THR A 228 20.69 -14.45 9.12
C THR A 228 19.84 -15.62 8.58
N ARG A 229 18.69 -15.34 7.98
CA ARG A 229 17.80 -16.32 7.34
C ARG A 229 17.10 -15.66 6.15
N ASP A 230 16.45 -16.46 5.31
CA ASP A 230 15.55 -15.93 4.29
C ASP A 230 14.49 -15.00 4.92
N LEU A 231 14.41 -13.76 4.44
CA LEU A 231 13.40 -12.79 4.85
C LEU A 231 12.29 -12.72 3.81
N LEU A 232 11.05 -12.98 4.22
CA LEU A 232 9.86 -12.85 3.38
C LEU A 232 9.01 -11.68 3.88
N VAL A 233 8.74 -10.72 2.99
CA VAL A 233 7.99 -9.50 3.30
C VAL A 233 7.01 -9.14 2.19
N SER A 234 6.02 -8.31 2.48
CA SER A 234 5.14 -7.76 1.44
C SER A 234 5.94 -6.95 0.40
N PRO A 235 5.48 -6.85 -0.86
CA PRO A 235 6.26 -6.20 -1.93
C PRO A 235 6.67 -4.75 -1.66
N ASP A 236 5.85 -4.02 -0.92
CA ASP A 236 6.03 -2.59 -0.66
C ASP A 236 6.73 -2.32 0.66
N HIS A 237 7.09 -3.37 1.40
CA HIS A 237 7.84 -3.28 2.64
C HIS A 237 9.19 -2.63 2.41
N ARG A 238 9.45 -1.52 3.11
CA ARG A 238 10.74 -0.83 3.02
C ARG A 238 11.75 -1.38 4.01
N LEU A 239 12.94 -1.61 3.49
CA LEU A 239 14.12 -1.98 4.24
C LEU A 239 14.98 -0.74 4.45
N PHE A 240 15.41 -0.55 5.67
CA PHE A 240 16.34 0.52 6.03
C PHE A 240 17.76 0.05 5.75
N ILE A 241 18.51 0.84 4.97
CA ILE A 241 19.89 0.55 4.61
C ILE A 241 20.73 1.78 4.91
N TYR A 242 21.75 1.58 5.75
CA TYR A 242 22.79 2.56 5.96
C TYR A 242 23.94 2.30 4.98
N GLN A 243 24.20 3.23 4.08
CA GLN A 243 25.35 3.20 3.19
C GLN A 243 26.49 4.09 3.70
N ARG A 244 27.64 3.46 3.96
CA ARG A 244 28.90 4.14 4.30
C ARG A 244 29.53 4.85 3.09
N ARG A 245 29.28 4.32 1.89
CA ARG A 245 29.71 4.90 0.62
C ARG A 245 28.52 4.96 -0.31
N ASP A 246 28.36 6.08 -1.01
CA ASP A 246 27.25 6.30 -1.92
C ASP A 246 27.49 5.64 -3.29
N HIS A 247 27.63 4.31 -3.32
CA HIS A 247 27.73 3.59 -4.60
C HIS A 247 26.40 3.56 -5.37
N LEU A 248 25.28 3.83 -4.69
CA LEU A 248 23.97 3.89 -5.31
C LEU A 248 23.71 5.24 -6.01
N GLY A 249 24.40 6.30 -5.59
CA GLY A 249 24.22 7.66 -6.10
C GLY A 249 22.98 8.37 -5.52
N ALA A 250 22.53 7.94 -4.34
CA ALA A 250 21.36 8.53 -3.68
C ALA A 250 21.68 9.84 -2.94
N GLY A 251 22.97 10.21 -2.81
CA GLY A 251 23.41 11.46 -2.20
C GLY A 251 23.24 11.55 -0.68
N ARG A 252 22.89 10.44 -0.01
CA ARG A 252 22.62 10.38 1.44
C ARG A 252 23.00 9.02 2.01
N SER A 253 23.35 8.97 3.30
CA SER A 253 23.75 7.71 3.94
C SER A 253 22.59 6.81 4.35
N GLU A 254 21.40 7.37 4.58
CA GLU A 254 20.24 6.61 5.05
C GLU A 254 19.23 6.44 3.93
N LEU A 255 18.84 5.18 3.68
CA LEU A 255 17.99 4.79 2.58
C LEU A 255 16.84 3.92 3.07
N LEU A 256 15.66 4.14 2.51
CA LEU A 256 14.55 3.21 2.56
C LEU A 256 14.31 2.65 1.16
N VAL A 257 14.29 1.33 1.05
CA VAL A 257 14.17 0.63 -0.25
C VAL A 257 13.03 -0.37 -0.18
N ARG A 258 12.03 -0.24 -1.08
CA ARG A 258 10.96 -1.25 -1.19
C ARG A 258 11.53 -2.57 -1.71
N ALA A 259 11.14 -3.67 -1.06
CA ALA A 259 11.61 -5.01 -1.42
C ALA A 259 11.37 -5.37 -2.89
N ARG A 260 10.24 -4.98 -3.49
CA ARG A 260 9.94 -5.25 -4.91
C ARG A 260 10.97 -4.69 -5.89
N HIS A 261 11.62 -3.57 -5.57
CA HIS A 261 12.59 -2.93 -6.46
C HIS A 261 13.96 -3.62 -6.41
N LEU A 262 14.15 -4.56 -5.48
CA LEU A 262 15.36 -5.38 -5.38
C LEU A 262 15.25 -6.70 -6.15
N VAL A 263 14.08 -7.03 -6.71
CA VAL A 263 13.84 -8.31 -7.38
C VAL A 263 14.75 -8.46 -8.60
N ASN A 264 15.61 -9.48 -8.55
CA ASN A 264 16.52 -9.86 -9.63
C ASN A 264 16.20 -11.24 -10.22
N GLY A 265 15.23 -11.96 -9.64
CA GLY A 265 14.80 -13.27 -10.11
C GLY A 265 15.63 -14.45 -9.60
N ASP A 266 16.66 -14.19 -8.79
CA ASP A 266 17.52 -15.21 -8.20
C ASP A 266 17.61 -15.06 -6.68
N THR A 267 18.51 -14.21 -6.19
CA THR A 267 18.75 -14.02 -4.74
C THR A 267 17.68 -13.17 -4.07
N VAL A 268 16.98 -12.34 -4.85
CA VAL A 268 15.75 -11.65 -4.44
C VAL A 268 14.67 -11.95 -5.46
N ALA A 269 13.63 -12.66 -5.02
CA ALA A 269 12.60 -13.16 -5.92
C ALA A 269 11.21 -13.13 -5.29
N ARG A 270 10.19 -12.93 -6.12
CA ARG A 270 8.78 -13.02 -5.70
C ARG A 270 8.39 -14.49 -5.54
N ARG A 271 7.92 -14.87 -4.35
CA ARG A 271 7.43 -16.22 -4.05
C ARG A 271 5.93 -16.26 -4.32
N LYS A 272 5.55 -17.00 -5.35
CA LYS A 272 4.15 -17.15 -5.77
C LYS A 272 3.61 -18.52 -5.36
N GLY A 273 2.29 -18.59 -5.18
CA GLY A 273 1.55 -19.83 -4.95
C GLY A 273 1.33 -20.16 -3.48
N GLY A 274 0.26 -20.91 -3.21
CA GLY A 274 -0.19 -21.19 -1.86
C GLY A 274 -0.80 -19.97 -1.17
N PHE A 275 -0.81 -20.02 0.17
CA PHE A 275 -1.23 -18.94 1.03
C PHE A 275 -0.04 -18.42 1.84
N VAL A 276 -0.13 -17.17 2.25
CA VAL A 276 0.84 -16.50 3.11
C VAL A 276 0.10 -15.86 4.27
N ASP A 277 0.62 -16.10 5.47
CA ASP A 277 0.16 -15.45 6.70
C ASP A 277 1.02 -14.19 6.91
N TYR A 278 0.39 -13.03 6.79
CA TYR A 278 1.01 -11.73 6.95
C TYR A 278 0.68 -11.10 8.30
N TYR A 279 1.71 -10.54 8.93
CA TYR A 279 1.63 -9.85 10.20
C TYR A 279 2.07 -8.38 10.06
N GLN A 280 1.27 -7.46 10.60
CA GLN A 280 1.57 -6.03 10.64
C GLN A 280 1.80 -5.60 12.07
N MET A 281 2.92 -4.92 12.33
CA MET A 281 3.26 -4.44 13.67
C MET A 281 3.08 -2.93 13.72
N LEU A 282 2.27 -2.47 14.66
CA LEU A 282 2.01 -1.05 14.90
C LEU A 282 2.51 -0.63 16.29
N PHE A 283 3.13 0.53 16.35
CA PHE A 283 3.67 1.18 17.55
C PHE A 283 3.07 2.60 17.69
N ASP A 284 3.35 3.29 18.80
CA ASP A 284 2.89 4.68 19.02
C ASP A 284 3.38 5.66 17.95
N THR A 285 4.61 5.45 17.51
CA THR A 285 5.24 6.16 16.38
C THR A 285 5.77 5.11 15.43
N HIS A 286 5.85 5.40 14.13
CA HIS A 286 6.49 4.51 13.16
C HIS A 286 7.93 4.22 13.55
N GLN A 287 8.33 2.95 13.50
CA GLN A 287 9.62 2.46 13.96
C GLN A 287 10.36 1.75 12.84
N ILE A 288 11.70 1.75 12.93
CA ILE A 288 12.54 0.79 12.22
C ILE A 288 12.92 -0.32 13.22
N ILE A 289 12.54 -1.56 12.91
CA ILE A 289 12.78 -2.75 13.75
C ILE A 289 13.73 -3.72 13.04
N TYR A 290 14.16 -4.78 13.73
CA TYR A 290 15.07 -5.78 13.17
C TYR A 290 14.38 -7.13 12.96
N ALA A 291 14.22 -7.50 11.69
CA ALA A 291 13.65 -8.77 11.24
C ALA A 291 14.70 -9.58 10.47
N GLU A 292 15.00 -10.80 10.93
CA GLU A 292 16.09 -11.64 10.38
C GLU A 292 17.45 -10.92 10.32
N GLY A 293 17.67 -9.98 11.25
CA GLY A 293 18.86 -9.12 11.30
C GLY A 293 18.83 -7.92 10.33
N ILE A 294 17.83 -7.79 9.47
CA ILE A 294 17.64 -6.62 8.60
C ILE A 294 16.78 -5.57 9.30
N ALA A 295 17.21 -4.31 9.21
CA ALA A 295 16.40 -3.17 9.62
C ALA A 295 15.25 -2.95 8.63
N ALA A 296 14.01 -3.01 9.11
CA ALA A 296 12.79 -2.92 8.30
C ALA A 296 11.76 -2.03 8.98
N GLU A 297 10.90 -1.40 8.19
CA GLU A 297 9.90 -0.48 8.73
C GLU A 297 8.71 -1.20 9.39
N SER A 298 8.20 -0.64 10.49
CA SER A 298 6.91 -1.04 11.04
C SER A 298 5.76 -0.47 10.20
N MET A 299 4.53 -0.89 10.48
CA MET A 299 3.36 -0.27 9.85
C MET A 299 3.31 1.23 10.17
N LEU A 300 3.22 2.05 9.12
CA LEU A 300 2.92 3.48 9.19
C LEU A 300 1.42 3.68 9.08
N VAL A 301 0.82 4.46 9.97
CA VAL A 301 -0.58 4.87 9.87
C VAL A 301 -0.68 6.16 9.06
N ASP A 302 -1.08 6.05 7.80
CA ASP A 302 -1.32 7.18 6.90
C ASP A 302 -2.76 7.14 6.35
N THR A 303 -3.06 8.02 5.39
CA THR A 303 -4.39 8.08 4.77
C THR A 303 -4.76 6.79 4.02
N ARG A 304 -3.78 5.97 3.63
CA ARG A 304 -3.97 4.74 2.85
C ARG A 304 -4.12 3.52 3.76
N THR A 305 -3.32 3.44 4.82
CA THR A 305 -3.25 2.23 5.66
C THR A 305 -4.25 2.25 6.82
N ARG A 306 -4.76 3.42 7.23
CA ARG A 306 -5.67 3.53 8.39
C ARG A 306 -6.92 2.64 8.30
N ALA A 307 -7.43 2.39 7.10
CA ALA A 307 -8.63 1.58 6.93
C ALA A 307 -8.38 0.06 7.05
N ALA A 308 -7.12 -0.36 7.17
CA ALA A 308 -6.77 -1.73 7.55
C ALA A 308 -6.84 -1.97 9.06
N LEU A 309 -6.91 -0.90 9.87
CA LEU A 309 -6.95 -1.01 11.32
C LEU A 309 -8.39 -1.29 11.83
N PRO A 310 -8.53 -2.01 12.95
CA PRO A 310 -9.81 -2.17 13.61
C PRO A 310 -10.44 -0.82 13.99
N LYS A 311 -11.77 -0.70 13.88
CA LYS A 311 -12.49 0.56 14.15
C LYS A 311 -12.44 0.98 15.63
N ASP A 312 -12.21 0.03 16.52
CA ASP A 312 -12.12 0.20 17.98
C ASP A 312 -10.73 0.61 18.46
N LEU A 313 -9.73 0.64 17.57
CA LEU A 313 -8.40 1.14 17.90
C LEU A 313 -8.42 2.68 17.96
N GLU A 314 -8.09 3.25 19.12
CA GLU A 314 -8.01 4.70 19.31
C GLU A 314 -6.83 5.30 18.52
N LEU A 315 -7.13 5.82 17.32
CA LEU A 315 -6.13 6.39 16.42
C LEU A 315 -5.67 7.80 16.82
N SER A 316 -6.47 8.51 17.63
CA SER A 316 -6.20 9.88 18.08
C SER A 316 -4.83 10.01 18.76
N ASP A 317 -4.46 9.02 19.55
CA ASP A 317 -3.19 8.97 20.27
C ASP A 317 -2.01 8.55 19.39
N LEU A 318 -2.26 7.78 18.32
CA LEU A 318 -1.22 7.25 17.42
C LEU A 318 -0.85 8.24 16.29
N LEU A 319 -1.85 8.92 15.71
CA LEU A 319 -1.66 9.77 14.53
C LEU A 319 -0.57 10.86 14.65
N PRO A 320 -0.36 11.52 15.81
CA PRO A 320 0.71 12.52 15.95
C PRO A 320 2.12 11.95 15.73
N GLY A 321 2.40 10.74 16.20
CA GLY A 321 3.68 10.07 16.01
C GLY A 321 3.90 9.70 14.54
N HIS A 322 2.89 9.12 13.91
CA HIS A 322 2.96 8.67 12.52
C HIS A 322 2.98 9.80 11.47
N ARG A 323 2.56 11.02 11.82
CA ARG A 323 2.70 12.20 10.93
C ARG A 323 4.13 12.75 10.88
N ARG A 324 4.96 12.51 11.90
CA ARG A 324 6.33 13.04 11.98
C ARG A 324 7.34 12.18 11.23
N SER A 325 7.08 10.88 11.14
CA SER A 325 7.88 9.94 10.37
C SER A 325 7.46 10.03 8.90
N ASP A 326 8.12 10.86 8.09
CA ASP A 326 7.96 10.80 6.63
C ASP A 326 9.04 9.90 6.00
N PRO A 327 8.79 8.59 5.82
CA PRO A 327 9.75 7.68 5.21
C PRO A 327 10.05 8.03 3.75
N ARG A 328 9.24 8.88 3.08
CA ARG A 328 9.46 9.23 1.66
C ARG A 328 10.71 10.06 1.46
N ALA A 329 11.11 10.85 2.44
CA ALA A 329 12.36 11.63 2.35
C ALA A 329 13.60 10.73 2.21
N LEU A 330 13.56 9.52 2.78
CA LEU A 330 14.64 8.54 2.72
C LEU A 330 14.41 7.48 1.63
N GLU A 331 13.24 7.46 1.01
CA GLU A 331 12.86 6.49 -0.01
C GLU A 331 13.68 6.68 -1.29
N VAL A 332 14.28 5.58 -1.75
CA VAL A 332 15.08 5.58 -2.98
C VAL A 332 14.15 5.48 -4.18
N GLU A 333 14.37 6.37 -5.15
CA GLU A 333 13.67 6.36 -6.42
C GLU A 333 13.94 5.09 -7.22
N GLU A 334 12.90 4.52 -7.84
CA GLU A 334 12.98 3.23 -8.54
C GLU A 334 14.08 3.19 -9.62
N HIS A 335 14.32 4.30 -10.33
CA HIS A 335 15.32 4.35 -11.39
C HIS A 335 16.75 4.11 -10.90
N LEU A 336 17.08 4.45 -9.65
CA LEU A 336 18.40 4.16 -9.06
C LEU A 336 18.56 2.66 -8.73
N LEU A 337 17.44 1.97 -8.57
CA LEU A 337 17.37 0.54 -8.25
C LEU A 337 17.07 -0.33 -9.48
N ALA A 338 16.80 0.26 -10.65
CA ALA A 338 16.49 -0.41 -11.90
C ALA A 338 17.73 -1.09 -12.52
N ARG A 339 18.34 -2.00 -11.76
CA ARG A 339 19.56 -2.73 -12.09
C ARG A 339 19.57 -4.10 -11.38
N PRO A 340 20.06 -5.17 -12.02
CA PRO A 340 19.98 -6.53 -11.46
C PRO A 340 20.87 -6.74 -10.22
N ASP A 341 21.90 -5.91 -10.04
CA ASP A 341 22.87 -5.97 -8.95
C ASP A 341 22.57 -4.99 -7.80
N ALA A 342 21.36 -4.40 -7.74
CA ALA A 342 20.99 -3.40 -6.73
C ALA A 342 21.23 -3.89 -5.30
N ALA A 343 20.85 -5.13 -4.98
CA ALA A 343 21.07 -5.72 -3.66
C ALA A 343 22.56 -5.86 -3.32
N ASP A 344 23.40 -6.24 -4.29
CA ASP A 344 24.86 -6.34 -4.09
C ASP A 344 25.50 -4.98 -3.89
N VAL A 345 25.07 -3.95 -4.62
CA VAL A 345 25.51 -2.57 -4.43
C VAL A 345 25.20 -2.12 -3.02
N LEU A 346 23.96 -2.30 -2.57
CA LEU A 346 23.50 -1.93 -1.23
C LEU A 346 24.27 -2.67 -0.13
N ARG A 347 24.51 -3.98 -0.29
CA ARG A 347 25.32 -4.78 0.64
C ARG A 347 26.78 -4.29 0.70
N LYS A 348 27.40 -3.98 -0.44
CA LYS A 348 28.77 -3.43 -0.48
C LYS A 348 28.84 -2.02 0.09
N SER A 349 27.78 -1.24 -0.08
CA SER A 349 27.69 0.12 0.46
C SER A 349 27.50 0.12 1.97
N SER A 350 26.84 -0.88 2.54
CA SER A 350 26.70 -1.05 3.99
C SER A 350 27.92 -1.73 4.63
N GLY A 351 28.63 -2.58 3.89
CA GLY A 351 29.88 -3.22 4.31
C GLY A 351 31.05 -2.24 4.48
N GLY A 352 31.92 -2.54 5.43
CA GLY A 352 33.21 -1.88 5.66
C GLY A 352 34.34 -2.89 5.56
#